data_AF-A0A5C8JYG1-F1
#
_entry.id   AF-A0A5C8JYG1-F1
#
_cell.length_a   1.000
_cell.length_b   1.000
_cell.length_c   1.000
_cell.angle_alpha   90.00
_cell.angle_beta   90.00
_cell.angle_gamma   90.00
#
_symmetry.space_group_name_H-M   'P 1'
#
loop_
_entity.id
_entity.type
_entity.pdbx_description
1 polymer ?
#
loop_
_entity_poly.entity_id
_entity_poly.type
_entity_poly.pdbx_seq_one_letter_code
_entity_poly.pdbx_strand_id
1 'polypeptide(L)'
;MKKAPLMVALLAVSACGAQGVLSQAAIDQALGQGTAPELIYVVDLPGYELQEQSVGAVGEEGFGAFYVSPDGRQVQLRVDRGAFDDAVCRERPVTDAEPVDAPVRCARDEVGWYREAVGRHEYVAVKGDAFVLLAGKVTDVNRETLKTAVAGARQAAVTTSPSPWRSPVERGDLPTTGDGAPNNEVGPGG
;
A
#
# COMPACT_ATOMS: atom_id res chain seq x y z
N MET A 1 -9.00 -0.49 65.40
CA MET A 1 -9.59 -0.50 64.04
C MET A 1 -9.24 0.80 63.35
N LYS A 2 -8.74 0.70 62.10
CA LYS A 2 -8.68 1.68 60.99
C LYS A 2 -7.28 1.77 60.37
N LYS A 3 -7.05 0.91 59.36
CA LYS A 3 -5.95 1.01 58.39
C LYS A 3 -6.41 2.00 57.31
N ALA A 4 -5.59 2.98 56.96
CA ALA A 4 -5.77 3.81 55.78
C ALA A 4 -4.90 3.26 54.65
N PRO A 5 -5.44 2.92 53.47
CA PRO A 5 -4.64 2.65 52.28
C PRO A 5 -4.47 3.96 51.49
N LEU A 6 -3.22 4.40 51.33
CA LEU A 6 -2.87 5.52 50.46
C LEU A 6 -2.70 5.02 49.01
N MET A 7 -3.26 5.81 48.11
CA MET A 7 -3.50 5.58 46.69
C MET A 7 -2.29 5.12 45.86
N VAL A 8 -2.61 4.21 44.95
CA VAL A 8 -1.89 3.87 43.74
C VAL A 8 -1.81 5.10 42.82
N ALA A 9 -0.61 5.49 42.43
CA ALA A 9 -0.39 6.41 41.31
C ALA A 9 -0.04 5.58 40.06
N LEU A 10 -1.02 5.32 39.20
CA LEU A 10 -0.78 4.86 37.84
C LEU A 10 -0.32 6.07 37.00
N LEU A 11 0.97 6.11 36.69
CA LEU A 11 1.52 6.95 35.63
C LEU A 11 1.07 6.38 34.28
N ALA A 12 -0.01 6.93 33.72
CA ALA A 12 -0.38 6.68 32.33
C ALA A 12 0.59 7.45 31.42
N VAL A 13 1.63 6.77 30.94
CA VAL A 13 2.47 7.28 29.86
C VAL A 13 1.65 7.19 28.57
N SER A 14 1.16 8.33 28.09
CA SER A 14 0.59 8.44 26.75
C SER A 14 1.70 8.28 25.72
N ALA A 15 1.95 7.04 25.29
CA ALA A 15 2.72 6.76 24.09
C ALA A 15 1.93 7.30 22.89
N CYS A 16 2.28 8.49 22.43
CA CYS A 16 1.82 9.00 21.14
C CYS A 16 2.55 8.16 20.07
N GLY A 17 1.94 7.03 19.69
CA GLY A 17 2.41 6.20 18.59
C GLY A 17 2.33 7.01 17.32
N ALA A 18 3.48 7.42 16.78
CA ALA A 18 3.61 8.06 15.47
C ALA A 18 3.39 7.02 14.34
N GLN A 19 2.31 6.26 14.42
CA GLN A 19 1.98 5.24 13.45
C GLN A 19 1.38 5.94 12.21
N GLY A 20 2.03 5.74 11.06
CA GLY A 20 1.52 6.18 9.76
C GLY A 20 1.80 7.64 9.39
N VAL A 21 2.98 8.18 9.69
CA VAL A 21 3.45 9.41 9.01
C VAL A 21 4.63 9.01 8.14
N LEU A 22 4.54 9.27 6.83
CA LEU A 22 5.67 9.07 5.92
C LEU A 22 6.74 10.13 6.17
N SER A 23 8.00 9.72 6.15
CA SER A 23 9.13 10.63 6.06
C SER A 23 9.10 11.40 4.74
N GLN A 24 9.64 12.62 4.75
CA GLN A 24 9.77 13.42 3.52
C GLN A 24 10.61 12.68 2.46
N ALA A 25 11.61 11.90 2.88
CA ALA A 25 12.42 11.10 1.96
C ALA A 25 11.60 10.02 1.24
N ALA A 26 10.66 9.36 1.93
CA ALA A 26 9.77 8.38 1.31
C ALA A 26 8.77 9.05 0.34
N ILE A 27 8.27 10.24 0.68
CA ILE A 27 7.42 11.05 -0.20
C ILE A 27 8.20 11.45 -1.47
N ASP A 28 9.39 12.01 -1.31
CA ASP A 28 10.25 12.44 -2.42
C ASP A 28 10.62 11.25 -3.33
N GLN A 29 10.84 10.07 -2.75
CA GLN A 29 11.07 8.83 -3.50
C GLN A 29 9.84 8.47 -4.34
N ALA A 30 8.65 8.43 -3.76
CA ALA A 30 7.42 8.09 -4.49
C ALA A 30 7.17 9.07 -5.65
N LEU A 31 7.32 10.37 -5.40
CA LEU A 31 7.18 11.42 -6.42
C LEU A 31 8.24 11.27 -7.53
N GLY A 32 9.50 10.99 -7.16
CA GLY A 32 10.58 10.75 -8.10
C GLY A 32 10.39 9.50 -8.97
N GLN A 33 9.54 8.56 -8.54
CA GLN A 33 9.16 7.37 -9.30
C GLN A 33 7.91 7.57 -10.16
N GLY A 34 7.25 8.73 -10.09
CA GLY A 34 6.07 9.07 -10.91
C GLY A 34 4.73 8.99 -10.18
N THR A 35 4.73 8.81 -8.85
CA THR A 35 3.47 8.86 -8.08
C THR A 35 2.87 10.27 -8.13
N ALA A 36 1.57 10.39 -8.39
CA ALA A 36 0.86 11.66 -8.25
C ALA A 36 0.75 12.07 -6.77
N PRO A 37 1.08 13.32 -6.39
CA PRO A 37 1.14 13.74 -4.99
C PRO A 37 -0.19 13.55 -4.24
N GLU A 38 -1.32 13.73 -4.92
CA GLU A 38 -2.66 13.53 -4.36
C GLU A 38 -3.02 12.06 -4.08
N LEU A 39 -2.26 11.10 -4.62
CA LEU A 39 -2.47 9.66 -4.44
C LEU A 39 -1.62 9.07 -3.31
N ILE A 40 -0.76 9.85 -2.67
CA ILE A 40 0.04 9.39 -1.53
C ILE A 40 -0.84 9.33 -0.28
N TYR A 41 -1.34 8.14 0.06
CA TYR A 41 -2.11 7.89 1.28
C TYR A 41 -1.37 7.01 2.27
N VAL A 42 -1.76 7.13 3.53
CA VAL A 42 -1.40 6.24 4.62
C VAL A 42 -2.64 5.86 5.41
N VAL A 43 -2.60 4.68 6.03
CA VAL A 43 -3.63 4.16 6.93
C VAL A 43 -3.02 3.81 8.28
N ASP A 44 -3.85 3.77 9.31
CA ASP A 44 -3.51 3.14 10.58
C ASP A 44 -3.97 1.68 10.53
N LEU A 45 -3.03 0.75 10.68
CA LEU A 45 -3.29 -0.68 10.59
C LEU A 45 -2.79 -1.40 11.85
N PRO A 46 -3.69 -1.67 12.83
CA PRO A 46 -3.29 -2.24 14.12
C PRO A 46 -2.50 -3.55 13.98
N GLY A 47 -1.32 -3.60 14.62
CA GLY A 47 -0.43 -4.75 14.60
C GLY A 47 0.49 -4.83 13.38
N TYR A 48 0.47 -3.82 12.51
CA TYR A 48 1.34 -3.70 11.36
C TYR A 48 2.02 -2.33 11.34
N GLU A 49 3.26 -2.29 10.86
CA GLU A 49 4.01 -1.06 10.68
C GLU A 49 4.29 -0.82 9.20
N LEU A 50 4.17 0.44 8.78
CA LEU A 50 4.47 0.86 7.42
C LEU A 50 5.96 0.67 7.14
N GLN A 51 6.28 -0.01 6.04
CA GLN A 51 7.64 -0.20 5.56
C GLN A 51 7.98 0.88 4.52
N GLU A 52 8.58 1.99 4.95
CA GLU A 52 8.85 3.14 4.06
C GLU A 52 9.70 2.78 2.85
N GLN A 53 10.63 1.83 2.96
CA GLN A 53 11.44 1.36 1.83
C GLN A 53 10.62 0.68 0.72
N SER A 54 9.38 0.28 1.02
CA SER A 54 8.46 -0.34 0.05
C SER A 54 7.59 0.68 -0.70
N VAL A 55 7.66 1.95 -0.31
CA VAL A 55 6.89 3.03 -0.90
C VAL A 55 7.34 3.28 -2.34
N GLY A 56 6.38 3.37 -3.25
CA GLY A 56 6.68 3.69 -4.64
C GLY A 56 5.48 3.82 -5.55
N ALA A 57 5.78 4.11 -6.83
CA ALA A 57 4.78 4.21 -7.88
C ALA A 57 4.20 2.83 -8.23
N VAL A 58 2.90 2.78 -8.47
CA VAL A 58 2.16 1.60 -8.95
C VAL A 58 1.32 2.00 -10.14
N GLY A 59 1.38 1.23 -11.22
CA GLY A 59 0.70 1.60 -12.46
C GLY A 59 1.33 2.84 -13.10
N GLU A 60 0.51 3.74 -13.63
CA GLU A 60 0.99 4.96 -14.31
C GLU A 60 1.36 6.08 -13.33
N GLU A 61 0.50 6.35 -12.36
CA GLU A 61 0.68 7.44 -11.37
C GLU A 61 0.28 7.04 -9.94
N GLY A 62 -0.13 5.79 -9.73
CA GLY A 62 -0.64 5.30 -8.45
C GLY A 62 0.45 5.16 -7.39
N PHE A 63 0.02 4.92 -6.15
CA PHE A 63 0.89 4.78 -4.98
C PHE A 63 0.75 3.39 -4.38
N GLY A 64 1.86 2.80 -3.96
CA GLY A 64 1.89 1.53 -3.25
C GLY A 64 2.81 1.54 -2.03
N ALA A 65 2.44 0.75 -1.03
CA ALA A 65 3.28 0.48 0.12
C ALA A 65 2.91 -0.86 0.77
N PHE A 66 3.78 -1.40 1.61
CA PHE A 66 3.51 -2.57 2.44
C PHE A 66 3.52 -2.21 3.92
N TYR A 67 2.55 -2.78 4.63
CA TYR A 67 2.48 -2.80 6.08
C TYR A 67 2.84 -4.20 6.55
N VAL A 68 3.76 -4.31 7.52
CA VAL A 68 4.32 -5.59 7.95
C VAL A 68 4.20 -5.74 9.45
N SER A 69 3.72 -6.90 9.89
CA SER A 69 3.64 -7.25 11.31
C SER A 69 4.98 -7.76 11.85
N PRO A 70 5.20 -7.80 13.18
CA PRO A 70 6.43 -8.33 13.76
C PRO A 70 6.76 -9.79 13.38
N ASP A 71 5.73 -10.58 13.06
CA ASP A 71 5.84 -11.97 12.62
C ASP A 71 5.93 -12.13 11.09
N GLY A 72 6.03 -11.02 10.34
CA GLY A 72 6.31 -11.01 8.91
C GLY A 72 5.08 -11.15 8.01
N ARG A 73 3.85 -11.10 8.56
CA ARG A 73 2.63 -10.99 7.75
C ARG A 73 2.60 -9.63 7.07
N GLN A 74 1.99 -9.57 5.90
CA GLN A 74 2.00 -8.37 5.07
C GLN A 74 0.60 -7.98 4.61
N VAL A 75 0.35 -6.68 4.58
CA VAL A 75 -0.81 -6.06 3.96
C VAL A 75 -0.32 -5.03 2.95
N GLN A 76 -0.72 -5.19 1.69
CA GLN A 76 -0.40 -4.25 0.63
C GLN A 76 -1.43 -3.12 0.61
N LEU A 77 -0.95 -1.88 0.57
CA LEU A 77 -1.70 -0.68 0.23
C LEU A 77 -1.51 -0.38 -1.25
N ARG A 78 -2.61 -0.08 -1.95
CA ARG A 78 -2.61 0.53 -3.28
C ARG A 78 -3.57 1.71 -3.30
N VAL A 79 -3.17 2.76 -4.02
CA VAL A 79 -4.03 3.90 -4.34
C VAL A 79 -3.90 4.15 -5.82
N ASP A 80 -5.02 4.04 -6.53
CA ASP A 80 -5.08 4.32 -7.96
C ASP A 80 -6.11 5.43 -8.20
N ARG A 81 -5.87 6.26 -9.23
CA ARG A 81 -6.91 7.16 -9.75
C ARG A 81 -7.97 6.34 -10.49
N GLY A 82 -9.22 6.75 -10.38
CA GLY A 82 -10.34 6.19 -11.11
C GLY A 82 -11.54 5.88 -10.23
N ALA A 83 -12.62 5.47 -10.90
CA ALA A 83 -13.82 4.99 -10.23
C ALA A 83 -13.67 3.54 -9.78
N PHE A 84 -14.28 3.22 -8.65
CA PHE A 84 -14.49 1.84 -8.21
C PHE A 84 -15.99 1.64 -7.98
N ASP A 85 -16.61 0.76 -8.75
CA ASP A 85 -18.04 0.48 -8.69
C ASP A 85 -18.33 -1.03 -8.60
N ASP A 86 -19.61 -1.40 -8.62
CA ASP A 86 -20.05 -2.79 -8.50
C ASP A 86 -19.59 -3.67 -9.67
N ALA A 87 -19.36 -3.11 -10.87
CA ALA A 87 -18.86 -3.86 -12.01
C ALA A 87 -17.35 -4.12 -11.83
N VAL A 88 -16.57 -3.07 -11.57
CA VAL A 88 -15.13 -3.15 -11.29
C VAL A 88 -14.85 -4.13 -10.14
N CYS A 89 -15.69 -4.13 -9.11
CA CYS A 89 -15.56 -5.01 -7.96
C CYS A 89 -15.59 -6.52 -8.33
N ARG A 90 -16.37 -6.89 -9.35
CA ARG A 90 -16.54 -8.29 -9.79
C ARG A 90 -15.53 -8.70 -10.86
N GLU A 91 -15.12 -7.76 -11.70
CA GLU A 91 -14.30 -8.04 -12.88
C GLU A 91 -12.80 -7.98 -12.58
N ARG A 92 -12.39 -7.11 -11.64
CA ARG A 92 -10.97 -7.00 -11.29
C ARG A 92 -10.52 -8.26 -10.53
N PRO A 93 -9.34 -8.82 -10.83
CA PRO A 93 -8.71 -9.85 -10.00
C PRO A 93 -8.45 -9.36 -8.57
N VAL A 94 -8.48 -10.28 -7.60
CA VAL A 94 -8.04 -9.98 -6.22
C VAL A 94 -6.52 -10.03 -6.16
N THR A 95 -5.91 -9.06 -5.48
CA THR A 95 -4.46 -8.93 -5.37
C THR A 95 -3.80 -10.23 -4.86
N ASP A 96 -2.78 -10.69 -5.58
CA ASP A 96 -2.01 -11.92 -5.31
C ASP A 96 -2.82 -13.21 -5.15
N ALA A 97 -4.05 -13.25 -5.69
CA ALA A 97 -4.87 -14.44 -5.77
C ALA A 97 -4.48 -15.24 -7.03
N GLU A 98 -4.28 -16.54 -6.85
CA GLU A 98 -3.95 -17.45 -7.95
C GLU A 98 -4.94 -18.63 -7.99
N PRO A 99 -5.48 -19.00 -9.17
CA PRO A 99 -5.25 -18.35 -10.45
C PRO A 99 -5.90 -16.95 -10.54
N VAL A 100 -5.36 -16.09 -11.40
CA VAL A 100 -5.80 -14.68 -11.58
C VAL A 100 -7.29 -14.55 -11.95
N ASP A 101 -7.86 -15.56 -12.63
CA ASP A 101 -9.26 -15.60 -13.06
C ASP A 101 -10.20 -16.29 -12.04
N ALA A 102 -9.73 -16.55 -10.82
CA ALA A 102 -10.55 -17.15 -9.79
C ALA A 102 -11.81 -16.32 -9.50
N PRO A 103 -12.98 -16.97 -9.28
CA PRO A 103 -14.22 -16.24 -9.01
C PRO A 103 -14.11 -15.32 -7.79
N VAL A 104 -14.39 -14.04 -8.00
CA VAL A 104 -14.34 -13.01 -6.95
C VAL A 104 -15.68 -12.91 -6.24
N ARG A 105 -15.65 -13.05 -4.92
CA ARG A 105 -16.79 -12.67 -4.06
C ARG A 105 -16.67 -11.19 -3.73
N CYS A 106 -17.66 -10.41 -4.14
CA CYS A 106 -17.72 -8.98 -3.89
C CYS A 106 -18.94 -8.65 -3.01
N ALA A 107 -18.73 -7.87 -1.95
CA ALA A 107 -19.79 -7.36 -1.09
C ALA A 107 -19.58 -5.87 -0.84
N ARG A 108 -20.61 -5.07 -1.04
CA ARG A 108 -20.61 -3.63 -0.75
C ARG A 108 -21.23 -3.36 0.62
N ASP A 109 -20.67 -2.38 1.32
CA ASP A 109 -21.29 -1.76 2.50
C ASP A 109 -21.05 -0.25 2.55
N GLU A 110 -21.24 0.37 3.71
CA GLU A 110 -21.18 1.82 3.89
C GLU A 110 -19.78 2.43 3.70
N VAL A 111 -18.72 1.62 3.83
CA VAL A 111 -17.34 2.08 3.63
C VAL A 111 -16.89 1.89 2.18
N GLY A 112 -17.33 0.81 1.54
CA GLY A 112 -16.97 0.50 0.16
C GLY A 112 -17.17 -0.97 -0.15
N TRP A 113 -16.15 -1.62 -0.72
CA TRP A 113 -16.25 -2.98 -1.23
C TRP A 113 -15.24 -3.91 -0.55
N TYR A 114 -15.75 -5.00 0.01
CA TYR A 114 -14.96 -6.15 0.41
C TYR A 114 -14.91 -7.16 -0.75
N ARG A 115 -13.71 -7.64 -1.07
CA ARG A 115 -13.46 -8.59 -2.15
C ARG A 115 -12.63 -9.76 -1.65
N GLU A 116 -12.96 -10.97 -2.08
CA GLU A 116 -12.28 -12.19 -1.64
C GLU A 116 -12.18 -13.21 -2.78
N ALA A 117 -11.00 -13.80 -2.93
CA ALA A 117 -10.75 -14.93 -3.82
C ALA A 117 -9.57 -15.76 -3.29
N VAL A 118 -9.70 -17.09 -3.30
CA VAL A 118 -8.61 -18.06 -3.03
C VAL A 118 -7.73 -17.72 -1.81
N GLY A 119 -8.35 -17.49 -0.65
CA GLY A 119 -7.61 -17.20 0.59
C GLY A 119 -6.93 -15.82 0.63
N ARG A 120 -7.15 -14.98 -0.38
CA ARG A 120 -6.84 -13.56 -0.38
C ARG A 120 -8.10 -12.75 -0.20
N HIS A 121 -7.95 -11.59 0.41
CA HIS A 121 -9.01 -10.60 0.45
C HIS A 121 -8.46 -9.19 0.36
N GLU A 122 -9.35 -8.27 0.04
CA GLU A 122 -9.04 -6.86 0.01
C GLU A 122 -10.27 -6.01 0.33
N TYR A 123 -10.02 -4.81 0.80
CA TYR A 123 -11.05 -3.81 1.09
C TYR A 123 -10.75 -2.55 0.32
N VAL A 124 -11.76 -1.99 -0.35
CA VAL A 124 -11.65 -0.80 -1.19
C VAL A 124 -12.57 0.29 -0.65
N ALA A 125 -12.05 1.50 -0.52
CA ALA A 125 -12.81 2.72 -0.23
C ALA A 125 -12.52 3.79 -1.28
N VAL A 126 -13.55 4.44 -1.82
CA VAL A 126 -13.40 5.54 -2.78
C VAL A 126 -13.20 6.86 -2.02
N LYS A 127 -12.23 7.66 -2.47
CA LYS A 127 -11.87 8.98 -1.92
C LYS A 127 -11.72 9.96 -3.09
N GLY A 128 -12.78 10.73 -3.36
CA GLY A 128 -12.78 11.67 -4.49
C GLY A 128 -12.75 10.94 -5.83
N ASP A 129 -11.75 11.25 -6.67
CA ASP A 129 -11.47 10.61 -7.96
C ASP A 129 -10.49 9.44 -7.86
N ALA A 130 -10.15 8.98 -6.65
CA ALA A 130 -9.26 7.85 -6.40
C ALA A 130 -9.92 6.78 -5.53
N PHE A 131 -9.33 5.59 -5.48
CA PHE A 131 -9.70 4.55 -4.51
C PHE A 131 -8.48 4.03 -3.75
N VAL A 132 -8.69 3.76 -2.46
CA VAL A 132 -7.70 3.17 -1.55
C VAL A 132 -8.04 1.70 -1.35
N LEU A 133 -7.09 0.82 -1.59
CA LEU A 133 -7.22 -0.63 -1.50
C LEU A 133 -6.19 -1.19 -0.51
N LEU A 134 -6.65 -1.98 0.46
CA LEU A 134 -5.78 -2.81 1.29
C LEU A 134 -6.01 -4.28 0.99
N ALA A 135 -4.94 -5.03 0.69
CA ALA A 135 -4.98 -6.45 0.36
C ALA A 135 -4.08 -7.29 1.27
N GLY A 136 -4.53 -8.51 1.59
CA GLY A 136 -3.78 -9.44 2.42
C GLY A 136 -4.31 -10.88 2.31
N LYS A 137 -3.71 -11.80 3.06
CA LYS A 137 -4.29 -13.15 3.24
C LYS A 137 -5.38 -13.10 4.29
N VAL A 138 -6.44 -13.88 4.09
CA VAL A 138 -7.55 -14.00 5.05
C VAL A 138 -7.11 -14.50 6.43
N THR A 139 -5.98 -15.20 6.51
CA THR A 139 -5.37 -15.69 7.75
C THR A 139 -4.55 -14.64 8.49
N ASP A 140 -4.13 -13.59 7.79
CA ASP A 140 -3.11 -12.67 8.29
C ASP A 140 -3.75 -11.43 8.89
N VAL A 141 -4.78 -10.90 8.24
CA VAL A 141 -5.54 -9.72 8.67
C VAL A 141 -7.03 -10.02 8.51
N ASN A 142 -7.87 -9.48 9.38
CA ASN A 142 -9.33 -9.70 9.28
C ASN A 142 -10.00 -8.57 8.49
N ARG A 143 -11.19 -8.85 7.94
CA ARG A 143 -11.98 -7.89 7.16
C ARG A 143 -12.24 -6.57 7.88
N GLU A 144 -12.55 -6.61 9.18
CA GLU A 144 -12.92 -5.42 9.94
C GLU A 144 -11.73 -4.48 10.17
N THR A 145 -10.55 -5.06 10.37
CA THR A 145 -9.29 -4.31 10.43
C THR A 145 -9.00 -3.62 9.10
N LEU A 146 -9.19 -4.30 7.96
CA LEU A 146 -9.05 -3.66 6.65
C LEU A 146 -10.09 -2.55 6.43
N LYS A 147 -11.36 -2.81 6.77
CA LYS A 147 -12.46 -1.85 6.67
C LYS A 147 -12.16 -0.56 7.42
N THR A 148 -11.77 -0.69 8.69
CA THR A 148 -11.46 0.44 9.56
C THR A 148 -10.28 1.24 9.01
N ALA A 149 -9.23 0.54 8.55
CA ALA A 149 -8.03 1.16 8.01
C ALA A 149 -8.30 1.95 6.72
N VAL A 150 -9.04 1.39 5.74
CA VAL A 150 -9.38 2.14 4.52
C VAL A 150 -10.36 3.29 4.77
N ALA A 151 -11.27 3.15 5.74
CA ALA A 151 -12.16 4.24 6.13
C ALA A 151 -11.36 5.45 6.67
N GLY A 152 -10.35 5.16 7.50
CA GLY A 152 -9.44 6.14 8.11
C GLY A 152 -8.26 6.59 7.23
N ALA A 153 -8.21 6.17 5.96
CA ALA A 153 -7.13 6.54 5.05
C ALA A 153 -7.02 8.07 4.91
N ARG A 154 -5.79 8.58 5.07
CA ARG A 154 -5.46 10.01 4.99
C ARG A 154 -4.38 10.25 3.95
N GLN A 155 -4.47 11.35 3.22
CA GLN A 155 -3.37 11.80 2.36
C GLN A 155 -2.17 12.16 3.24
N ALA A 156 -0.98 11.75 2.81
CA ALA A 156 0.25 12.24 3.42
C ALA A 156 0.42 13.71 3.05
N ALA A 157 0.83 14.54 4.00
CA ALA A 157 1.03 15.95 3.76
C ALA A 157 2.22 16.14 2.80
N VAL A 158 1.93 16.46 1.53
CA VAL A 158 2.96 16.88 0.58
C VAL A 158 3.27 18.34 0.86
N THR A 159 4.40 18.62 1.51
CA THR A 159 4.90 19.99 1.55
C THR A 159 5.35 20.34 0.13
N THR A 160 4.59 21.19 -0.56
CA THR A 160 4.94 21.66 -1.91
C THR A 160 6.16 22.59 -1.82
N SER A 161 7.35 22.02 -1.66
CA SER A 161 8.54 22.59 -2.26
C SER A 161 8.70 21.89 -3.61
N PRO A 162 8.57 22.60 -4.74
CA PRO A 162 8.77 21.97 -6.04
C PRO A 162 10.19 21.41 -6.07
N SER A 163 10.29 20.08 -6.10
CA SER A 163 11.56 19.41 -6.32
C SER A 163 12.06 19.89 -7.69
N PRO A 164 13.29 20.43 -7.80
CA PRO A 164 13.82 20.82 -9.10
C PRO A 164 13.82 19.57 -9.96
N TRP A 165 13.10 19.62 -11.08
CA TRP A 165 13.11 18.59 -12.11
C TRP A 165 14.55 18.13 -12.31
N ARG A 166 14.86 16.89 -11.91
CA ARG A 166 16.15 16.33 -12.22
C ARG A 166 16.14 16.15 -13.73
N SER A 167 16.99 16.93 -14.41
CA SER A 167 17.24 16.78 -15.83
C SER A 167 17.40 15.30 -16.16
N PRO A 168 16.92 14.83 -17.33
CA PRO A 168 17.13 13.45 -17.76
C PRO A 168 18.59 13.06 -17.51
N VAL A 169 18.80 11.96 -16.79
CA VAL A 169 20.15 11.42 -16.65
C VAL A 169 20.64 11.14 -18.06
N GLU A 170 21.71 11.80 -18.48
CA GLU A 170 22.38 11.53 -19.74
C GLU A 170 22.80 10.05 -19.71
N ARG A 171 22.03 9.20 -20.38
CA ARG A 171 22.50 7.84 -20.68
C ARG A 171 23.64 8.05 -21.64
N GLY A 172 24.86 7.93 -21.13
CA GLY A 172 26.05 7.87 -21.98
C GLY A 172 25.80 6.93 -23.14
N ASP A 173 26.32 7.28 -24.30
CA ASP A 173 26.08 6.57 -25.55
C ASP A 173 26.23 5.05 -25.34
N LEU A 174 25.18 4.31 -25.71
CA LEU A 174 25.25 2.86 -25.85
C LEU A 174 26.44 2.56 -26.78
N PRO A 175 27.41 1.72 -26.37
CA PRO A 175 28.49 1.31 -27.25
C PRO A 175 27.90 0.77 -28.55
N THR A 176 28.44 1.18 -29.70
CA THR A 176 28.00 0.67 -31.01
C THR A 176 28.26 -0.83 -31.18
N THR A 177 29.05 -1.41 -30.29
CA THR A 177 29.38 -2.82 -30.23
C THR A 177 28.71 -3.40 -29.00
N GLY A 178 27.83 -4.39 -29.18
CA GLY A 178 27.07 -4.99 -28.08
C GLY A 178 27.94 -5.49 -26.93
N ASP A 179 27.33 -5.63 -25.75
CA ASP A 179 27.93 -5.75 -24.42
C ASP A 179 28.80 -7.01 -24.17
N GLY A 180 29.19 -7.73 -25.24
CA GLY A 180 29.95 -8.96 -25.17
C GLY A 180 29.19 -10.13 -24.54
N ALA A 181 27.86 -10.01 -24.38
CA ALA A 181 27.03 -11.10 -23.89
C ALA A 181 27.19 -12.32 -24.82
N PRO A 182 27.42 -13.53 -24.27
CA PRO A 182 27.46 -14.76 -25.07
C PRO A 182 26.19 -14.89 -25.89
N ASN A 183 26.33 -15.33 -27.14
CA ASN A 183 25.19 -15.63 -27.99
C ASN A 183 24.38 -16.79 -27.37
N ASN A 184 23.18 -16.52 -26.88
CA ASN A 184 22.23 -17.51 -26.38
C ASN A 184 21.47 -18.20 -27.52
N GLU A 185 22.16 -18.52 -28.61
CA GLU A 185 21.61 -19.36 -29.67
C GLU A 185 21.25 -20.72 -29.07
N VAL A 186 19.96 -20.93 -28.81
CA VAL A 186 19.42 -22.25 -28.52
C VAL A 186 19.33 -23.00 -29.85
N GLY A 187 20.01 -24.14 -29.94
CA GLY A 187 19.90 -25.03 -31.09
C GLY A 187 18.47 -25.57 -31.27
N PRO A 188 18.16 -26.21 -32.41
CA PRO A 188 16.84 -26.78 -32.66
C PRO A 188 16.67 -28.05 -31.80
N GLY A 189 16.20 -27.84 -30.57
CA GLY A 189 16.01 -28.87 -29.56
C GLY A 189 16.18 -28.26 -28.19
N GLY A 190 15.14 -27.56 -27.73
CA GLY A 190 15.03 -27.10 -26.34
C GLY A 190 14.84 -28.24 -25.37
#